data_AF-A0A971F3G5-F1
#
_entry.id   AF-A0A971F3G5-F1
#
_cell.length_a   1.000
_cell.length_b   1.000
_cell.length_c   1.000
_cell.angle_alpha   90.00
_cell.angle_beta   90.00
_cell.angle_gamma   90.00
#
_symmetry.space_group_name_H-M   'P 1'
#
loop_
_entity.id
_entity.type
_entity.pdbx_description
1 polymer ?
#
loop_
_entity_poly.entity_id
_entity_poly.type
_entity_poly.pdbx_seq_one_letter_code
_entity_poly.pdbx_strand_id
1 'polypeptide(L)'
;MRIMYKICNIISRGFYKYVIMPFKRAMLRQCGKKVIIGKGSDLTYHNITLGNHVSIGKNAMFMCTRAQIKVGDHVMFGPHVFMITGGHRTDVVGRYMDSVGNGEKLPENDKDIVIEGDNWIGANSIIL
;
A
#
# COMPACT_ATOMS: atom_id res chain seq x y z
N MET A 1 1.34 -11.08 34.35
CA MET A 1 0.71 -10.81 33.03
C MET A 1 1.40 -9.72 32.20
N ARG A 2 1.66 -8.51 32.73
CA ARG A 2 2.28 -7.40 31.95
C ARG A 2 3.68 -7.70 31.41
N ILE A 3 4.53 -8.36 32.19
CA ILE A 3 5.90 -8.75 31.78
C ILE A 3 5.85 -9.76 30.63
N MET A 4 5.06 -10.83 30.81
CA MET A 4 4.81 -11.84 29.78
C MET A 4 4.33 -11.21 28.47
N TYR A 5 3.32 -10.32 28.52
CA TYR A 5 2.86 -9.59 27.34
C TYR A 5 3.97 -8.77 26.67
N LYS A 6 4.80 -8.05 27.43
CA LYS A 6 5.92 -7.28 26.87
C LYS A 6 6.92 -8.19 26.15
N ILE A 7 7.25 -9.34 26.74
CA ILE A 7 8.13 -10.34 26.12
C ILE A 7 7.54 -10.86 24.82
N CYS A 8 6.28 -11.32 24.83
CA CYS A 8 5.59 -11.78 23.62
C CYS A 8 5.52 -10.70 22.54
N ASN A 9 5.28 -9.44 22.93
CA ASN A 9 5.24 -8.32 21.98
C ASN A 9 6.61 -8.03 21.37
N ILE A 10 7.69 -8.06 22.16
CA ILE A 10 9.06 -7.90 21.65
C ILE A 10 9.38 -9.01 20.65
N ILE A 11 9.07 -10.27 20.99
CA ILE A 11 9.26 -11.41 20.10
C ILE A 11 8.47 -11.23 18.81
N SER A 12 7.19 -10.85 18.89
CA SER A 12 6.34 -10.63 17.71
C SER A 12 6.87 -9.49 16.81
N ARG A 13 7.35 -8.39 17.41
CA ARG A 13 7.95 -7.27 16.67
C ARG A 13 9.26 -7.67 16.01
N GLY A 14 10.10 -8.44 16.70
CA GLY A 14 11.35 -8.98 16.18
C GLY A 14 11.10 -9.92 15.00
N PHE A 15 10.22 -10.90 15.18
CA PHE A 15 9.83 -11.85 14.12
C PHE A 15 9.30 -11.11 12.88
N TYR A 16 8.40 -10.14 13.06
CA TYR A 16 7.90 -9.37 11.93
C TYR A 16 9.01 -8.59 11.21
N LYS A 17 9.89 -7.93 11.97
CA LYS A 17 10.98 -7.11 11.42
C LYS A 17 12.00 -7.94 10.64
N TYR A 18 12.38 -9.10 11.16
CA TYR A 18 13.49 -9.89 10.62
C TYR A 18 13.06 -11.01 9.68
N VAL A 19 11.80 -11.45 9.74
CA VAL A 19 11.30 -12.55 8.88
C VAL A 19 10.27 -12.02 7.89
N ILE A 20 9.15 -11.48 8.36
CA ILE A 20 8.00 -11.16 7.49
C ILE A 20 8.26 -9.96 6.58
N MET A 21 8.81 -8.87 7.12
CA MET A 21 9.01 -7.63 6.36
C MET A 21 9.99 -7.79 5.18
N PRO A 22 11.11 -8.54 5.29
CA PRO A 22 11.96 -8.87 4.15
C PRO A 22 11.21 -9.54 2.99
N PHE A 23 10.36 -10.55 3.25
CA PHE A 23 9.56 -11.17 2.19
C PHE A 23 8.60 -10.18 1.53
N LYS A 24 7.93 -9.33 2.31
CA LYS A 24 7.08 -8.26 1.77
C LYS A 24 7.84 -7.31 0.86
N ARG A 25 9.06 -6.92 1.24
CA ARG A 25 9.92 -6.08 0.40
C ARG A 25 10.36 -6.78 -0.88
N ALA A 26 10.64 -8.08 -0.83
CA ALA A 26 11.04 -8.86 -1.99
C ALA A 26 9.91 -9.09 -3.00
N MET A 27 8.64 -9.02 -2.57
CA MET A 27 7.48 -9.13 -3.47
C MET A 27 7.16 -7.81 -4.20
N LEU A 28 7.74 -6.69 -3.79
CA LEU A 28 7.52 -5.40 -4.45
C LEU A 28 8.09 -5.41 -5.87
N ARG A 29 7.46 -4.67 -6.78
CA ARG A 29 8.01 -4.44 -8.12
C ARG A 29 9.44 -3.90 -8.06
N GLN A 30 9.64 -2.91 -7.19
CA GLN A 30 10.93 -2.34 -6.86
C GLN A 30 10.90 -1.83 -5.42
N CYS A 31 11.96 -2.11 -4.67
CA CYS A 31 12.11 -1.70 -3.28
C CYS A 31 13.49 -1.07 -3.06
N GLY A 32 13.51 0.22 -2.70
CA GLY A 32 14.72 0.93 -2.33
C GLY A 32 15.29 0.51 -0.97
N LYS A 33 16.27 1.29 -0.51
CA LYS A 33 16.95 1.10 0.77
C LYS A 33 16.13 1.69 1.91
N LYS A 34 16.25 1.12 3.11
CA LYS A 34 15.59 1.61 4.35
C LYS A 34 14.07 1.75 4.22
N VAL A 35 13.44 0.80 3.52
CA VAL A 35 11.98 0.71 3.42
C VAL A 35 11.42 -0.04 4.63
N ILE A 36 10.38 0.53 5.25
CA ILE A 36 9.61 -0.08 6.34
C ILE A 36 8.18 -0.32 5.85
N ILE A 37 7.70 -1.55 5.99
CA ILE A 37 6.29 -1.91 5.71
C ILE A 37 5.63 -2.28 7.03
N GLY A 38 4.70 -1.45 7.50
CA GLY A 38 4.00 -1.65 8.77
C GLY A 38 3.24 -2.97 8.84
N LYS A 39 3.23 -3.58 10.04
CA LYS A 39 2.48 -4.82 10.31
C LYS A 39 1.00 -4.63 10.00
N GLY A 40 0.39 -5.67 9.45
CA GLY A 40 -1.02 -5.69 9.06
C GLY A 40 -1.33 -5.02 7.71
N SER A 41 -0.33 -4.45 7.02
CA SER A 41 -0.57 -3.85 5.70
C SER A 41 -0.80 -4.89 4.62
N ASP A 42 -1.76 -4.63 3.74
CA ASP A 42 -2.13 -5.43 2.58
C ASP A 42 -1.88 -4.64 1.30
N LEU A 43 -1.01 -5.16 0.44
CA LEU A 43 -0.44 -4.41 -0.68
C LEU A 43 -0.44 -5.28 -1.94
N THR A 44 -0.81 -4.71 -3.09
CA THR A 44 -0.60 -5.37 -4.39
C THR A 44 0.88 -5.27 -4.81
N TYR A 45 1.74 -6.01 -4.11
CA TYR A 45 3.19 -5.79 -4.11
C TYR A 45 3.84 -5.64 -5.51
N HIS A 46 3.49 -6.49 -6.47
CA HIS A 46 4.10 -6.54 -7.80
C HIS A 46 3.82 -5.30 -8.69
N ASN A 47 2.92 -4.39 -8.28
CA ASN A 47 2.62 -3.13 -8.97
C ASN A 47 3.07 -1.89 -8.20
N ILE A 48 3.79 -2.08 -7.08
CA ILE A 48 4.24 -0.99 -6.22
C ILE A 48 5.75 -0.81 -6.35
N THR A 49 6.15 0.42 -6.66
CA THR A 49 7.55 0.85 -6.67
C THR A 49 7.78 1.81 -5.51
N LEU A 50 8.74 1.48 -4.64
CA LEU A 50 9.13 2.32 -3.52
C LEU A 50 10.61 2.73 -3.66
N GLY A 51 10.87 4.03 -3.53
CA GLY A 51 12.20 4.61 -3.43
C GLY A 51 12.91 4.28 -2.11
N ASN A 52 13.93 5.06 -1.79
CA ASN A 52 14.70 4.96 -0.57
C ASN A 52 13.99 5.70 0.58
N HIS A 53 14.27 5.27 1.81
CA HIS A 53 13.78 5.95 3.02
C HIS A 53 12.24 6.09 3.09
N VAL A 54 11.51 5.08 2.61
CA VAL A 54 10.04 5.03 2.67
C VAL A 54 9.57 4.31 3.94
N SER A 55 8.65 4.92 4.68
CA SER A 55 8.02 4.32 5.85
C SER A 55 6.51 4.22 5.67
N ILE A 56 5.99 2.99 5.56
CA ILE A 56 4.55 2.72 5.52
C ILE A 56 4.07 2.34 6.92
N GLY A 57 3.10 3.08 7.45
CA GLY A 57 2.46 2.81 8.72
C GLY A 57 1.75 1.45 8.80
N LYS A 58 1.30 1.06 9.99
CA LYS A 58 0.57 -0.20 10.19
C LYS A 58 -0.77 -0.18 9.45
N ASN A 59 -1.25 -1.36 9.06
CA ASN A 59 -2.58 -1.56 8.46
C ASN A 59 -2.85 -0.67 7.22
N ALA A 60 -1.84 -0.39 6.41
CA ALA A 60 -2.04 0.30 5.13
C ALA A 60 -2.68 -0.64 4.10
N MET A 61 -3.41 -0.09 3.13
CA MET A 61 -4.01 -0.84 2.02
C MET A 61 -3.65 -0.18 0.69
N PHE A 62 -2.75 -0.78 -0.08
CA PHE A 62 -2.37 -0.27 -1.40
C PHE A 62 -2.91 -1.23 -2.46
N MET A 63 -4.05 -0.87 -3.06
CA MET A 63 -4.78 -1.69 -4.02
C MET A 63 -4.53 -1.16 -5.43
N CYS A 64 -3.68 -1.86 -6.18
CA CYS A 64 -3.27 -1.42 -7.51
C CYS A 64 -3.09 -2.58 -8.50
N THR A 65 -4.20 -3.14 -8.98
CA THR A 65 -4.20 -4.34 -9.82
C THR A 65 -3.84 -4.07 -11.29
N ARG A 66 -4.31 -2.95 -11.87
CA ARG A 66 -4.15 -2.62 -13.30
C ARG A 66 -3.28 -1.39 -13.54
N ALA A 67 -3.23 -0.47 -12.59
CA ALA A 67 -2.35 0.68 -12.56
C ALA A 67 -1.31 0.54 -11.44
N GLN A 68 -0.35 1.45 -11.40
CA GLN A 68 0.81 1.38 -10.52
C GLN A 68 0.70 2.38 -9.36
N ILE A 69 1.37 2.05 -8.25
CA ILE A 69 1.68 3.02 -7.20
C ILE A 69 3.19 3.25 -7.22
N LYS A 70 3.60 4.50 -7.44
CA LYS A 70 5.00 4.91 -7.53
C LYS A 70 5.27 5.90 -6.41
N VAL A 71 6.17 5.53 -5.50
CA VAL A 71 6.57 6.36 -4.36
C VAL A 71 8.05 6.65 -4.48
N GLY A 72 8.41 7.93 -4.52
CA GLY A 72 9.78 8.42 -4.53
C GLY A 72 10.48 8.25 -3.18
N ASP A 73 11.56 9.01 -3.00
CA ASP A 73 12.41 8.91 -1.83
C ASP A 73 11.86 9.74 -0.64
N HIS A 74 12.20 9.34 0.58
CA HIS A 74 11.88 10.09 1.81
C HIS A 74 10.37 10.32 2.05
N VAL A 75 9.54 9.31 1.80
CA VAL A 75 8.09 9.38 2.02
C VAL A 75 7.67 8.66 3.30
N MET A 76 6.80 9.31 4.09
CA MET A 76 6.22 8.75 5.30
C MET A 76 4.70 8.64 5.19
N PHE A 77 4.16 7.47 5.49
CA PHE A 77 2.73 7.23 5.62
C PHE A 77 2.39 6.93 7.08
N GLY A 78 1.38 7.60 7.61
CA GLY A 78 0.75 7.27 8.88
C GLY A 78 0.15 5.85 8.86
N PRO A 79 -0.31 5.34 10.02
CA PRO A 79 -1.09 4.11 10.05
C PRO A 79 -2.40 4.27 9.26
N HIS A 80 -2.87 3.16 8.68
CA HIS A 80 -4.18 3.09 8.04
C HIS A 80 -4.36 4.05 6.85
N VAL A 81 -3.31 4.24 6.05
CA VAL A 81 -3.39 4.98 4.78
C VAL A 81 -3.76 4.02 3.65
N PHE A 82 -4.77 4.40 2.86
CA PHE A 82 -5.22 3.63 1.70
C PHE A 82 -4.88 4.37 0.40
N MET A 83 -4.36 3.63 -0.57
CA MET A 83 -4.14 4.09 -1.93
C MET A 83 -4.80 3.10 -2.88
N ILE A 84 -5.77 3.56 -3.68
CA ILE A 84 -6.59 2.70 -4.52
C ILE A 84 -6.58 3.27 -5.93
N THR A 85 -5.92 2.58 -6.87
CA THR A 85 -5.78 3.09 -8.24
C THR A 85 -6.97 2.78 -9.13
N GLY A 86 -7.80 1.81 -8.74
CA GLY A 86 -8.90 1.33 -9.57
C GLY A 86 -10.24 1.95 -9.21
N GLY A 87 -10.93 2.48 -10.21
CA GLY A 87 -12.28 3.02 -10.14
C GLY A 87 -13.28 2.20 -10.96
N HIS A 88 -14.56 2.48 -10.77
CA HIS A 88 -15.65 1.92 -11.58
C HIS A 88 -16.10 2.91 -12.65
N ARG A 89 -16.66 2.37 -13.74
CA ARG A 89 -17.39 3.18 -14.72
C ARG A 89 -18.72 3.61 -14.14
N THR A 90 -19.04 4.88 -14.33
CA THR A 90 -20.30 5.51 -13.88
C THR A 90 -21.11 6.06 -15.04
N ASP A 91 -20.57 6.00 -16.25
CA ASP A 91 -21.12 6.59 -17.48
C ASP A 91 -21.99 5.61 -18.29
N VAL A 92 -22.08 4.34 -17.87
CA VAL A 92 -22.88 3.31 -18.54
C VAL A 92 -24.33 3.35 -18.04
N VAL A 93 -25.13 4.23 -18.64
CA VAL A 93 -26.56 4.41 -18.28
C VAL A 93 -27.35 3.12 -18.48
N GLY A 94 -28.23 2.79 -17.53
CA GLY A 94 -29.12 1.62 -17.58
C GLY A 94 -28.51 0.31 -17.10
N ARG A 95 -27.28 0.34 -16.57
CA ARG A 95 -26.60 -0.84 -15.99
C ARG A 95 -26.16 -0.58 -14.56
N TYR A 96 -26.16 -1.64 -13.75
CA TYR A 96 -25.60 -1.60 -12.39
C TYR A 96 -24.08 -1.60 -12.44
N MET A 97 -23.44 -0.93 -11.49
CA MET A 97 -21.98 -0.75 -11.44
C MET A 97 -21.20 -2.06 -11.34
N ASP A 98 -21.76 -3.05 -10.64
CA ASP A 98 -21.18 -4.40 -10.47
C ASP A 98 -21.36 -5.28 -11.72
N SER A 99 -22.31 -4.95 -12.59
CA SER A 99 -22.49 -5.61 -13.89
C SER A 99 -21.49 -5.15 -14.96
N VAL A 100 -20.77 -4.04 -14.71
CA VAL A 100 -19.74 -3.52 -15.63
C VAL A 100 -18.39 -4.12 -15.26
N GLY A 101 -17.90 -5.01 -16.12
CA GLY A 101 -16.71 -5.81 -15.85
C GLY A 101 -15.39 -5.08 -16.13
N ASN A 102 -14.27 -5.67 -15.66
CA ASN A 102 -12.91 -5.15 -15.91
C ASN A 102 -12.55 -5.03 -17.41
N GLY A 103 -13.17 -5.83 -18.28
CA GLY A 103 -12.97 -5.76 -19.72
C GLY A 103 -13.60 -4.52 -20.38
N GLU A 104 -14.49 -3.83 -19.66
CA GLU A 104 -15.22 -2.66 -20.15
C GLU A 104 -14.67 -1.35 -19.59
N LYS A 105 -13.67 -1.44 -18.69
CA LYS A 105 -12.98 -0.29 -18.12
C LYS A 105 -12.21 0.48 -19.19
N LEU A 106 -12.32 1.80 -19.13
CA LEU A 106 -11.52 2.74 -19.89
C LEU A 106 -10.18 3.00 -19.20
N PRO A 107 -9.13 3.43 -19.92
CA PRO A 107 -7.83 3.73 -19.32
C PRO A 107 -7.89 4.71 -18.15
N GLU A 108 -8.79 5.68 -18.19
CA GLU A 108 -8.98 6.67 -17.12
C GLU A 108 -9.63 6.11 -15.85
N ASN A 109 -10.19 4.89 -15.88
CA ASN A 109 -10.76 4.28 -14.69
C ASN A 109 -9.71 3.66 -13.78
N ASP A 110 -8.53 3.33 -14.28
CA ASP A 110 -7.42 2.82 -13.47
C ASP A 110 -6.19 3.71 -13.69
N LYS A 111 -5.89 4.61 -12.76
CA LYS A 111 -4.79 5.59 -12.91
C LYS A 111 -3.66 5.36 -11.93
N ASP A 112 -2.44 5.61 -12.38
CA ASP A 112 -1.28 5.56 -11.50
C ASP A 112 -1.40 6.61 -10.38
N ILE A 113 -1.05 6.22 -9.16
CA ILE A 113 -0.81 7.17 -8.07
C ILE A 113 0.70 7.38 -7.98
N VAL A 114 1.12 8.64 -8.07
CA VAL A 114 2.53 9.03 -8.00
C VAL A 114 2.74 9.97 -6.81
N ILE A 115 3.65 9.59 -5.91
CA ILE A 115 4.10 10.39 -4.77
C ILE A 115 5.57 10.71 -5.03
N GLU A 116 5.87 11.95 -5.41
CA GLU A 116 7.18 12.35 -5.94
C GLU A 116 8.34 12.24 -4.92
N GLY A 117 8.06 12.45 -3.63
CA GLY A 117 9.08 12.38 -2.57
C GLY A 117 8.95 13.52 -1.55
N ASP A 118 9.65 13.37 -0.42
CA ASP A 118 9.61 14.32 0.71
C ASP A 118 8.19 14.64 1.20
N ASN A 119 7.33 13.62 1.19
CA ASN A 119 5.93 13.75 1.58
C ASN A 119 5.65 13.06 2.92
N TRP A 120 4.76 13.65 3.70
CA TRP A 120 4.12 12.97 4.83
C TRP A 120 2.61 12.91 4.62
N ILE A 121 2.07 11.68 4.59
CA ILE A 121 0.64 11.42 4.47
C ILE A 121 0.10 10.97 5.83
N GLY A 122 -0.90 11.70 6.33
CA GLY A 122 -1.48 11.51 7.65
C GLY A 122 -2.21 10.16 7.80
N ALA A 123 -2.49 9.78 9.04
CA ALA A 123 -3.24 8.56 9.32
C ALA A 123 -4.68 8.64 8.76
N ASN A 124 -5.24 7.50 8.36
CA ASN A 124 -6.61 7.39 7.82
C ASN A 124 -6.87 8.15 6.51
N SER A 125 -5.83 8.62 5.82
CA SER A 125 -5.99 9.21 4.49
C SER A 125 -6.32 8.15 3.44
N ILE A 126 -7.14 8.55 2.47
CA ILE A 126 -7.46 7.75 1.28
C ILE A 126 -7.06 8.58 0.07
N ILE A 127 -6.27 7.97 -0.82
CA ILE A 127 -5.86 8.55 -2.10
C ILE A 127 -6.44 7.67 -3.20
N LEU A 128 -7.20 8.28 -4.11
CA LEU A 128 -7.87 7.66 -5.25
C LEU A 128 -7.27 8.17 -6.57
#